data_AF-A0A4V5U7Z9-F1
#
_entry.id   AF-A0A4V5U7Z9-F1
#
_cell.length_a   1.000
_cell.length_b   1.000
_cell.length_c   1.000
_cell.angle_alpha   90.00
_cell.angle_beta   90.00
_cell.angle_gamma   90.00
#
_symmetry.space_group_name_H-M   'P 1'
#
loop_
_entity.id
_entity.type
_entity.pdbx_description
1 polymer ?
#
loop_
_entity_poly.entity_id
_entity_poly.type
_entity_poly.pdbx_seq_one_letter_code
_entity_poly.pdbx_strand_id
1 'polypeptide(L)'
;MRVKSELPILKSQPIRISSSWKVDYNTFVELDPKTLNEKWINFTEDLLQMSYIRDNIIWDIGWYPEANPLGEYGLELIKNLDWSNPIESYSTKHKVALLAKLEYLLWAVGQGYYN
;
A
#
# COMPACT_ATOMS: atom_id res chain seq x y z
N MET A 1 -3.66 36.51 -16.62
CA MET A 1 -2.77 35.33 -16.82
C MET A 1 -3.38 34.18 -16.03
N ARG A 2 -4.03 33.20 -16.69
CA ARG A 2 -4.61 32.03 -16.02
C ARG A 2 -3.57 30.92 -16.08
N VAL A 3 -2.88 30.64 -14.98
CA VAL A 3 -2.12 29.41 -14.88
C VAL A 3 -3.14 28.29 -14.73
N LYS A 4 -3.44 27.61 -15.84
CA LYS A 4 -4.06 26.28 -15.77
C LYS A 4 -2.96 25.33 -15.30
N SER A 5 -2.77 25.18 -14.00
CA SER A 5 -2.17 23.96 -13.48
C SER A 5 -3.33 22.98 -13.28
N GLU A 6 -3.76 22.33 -14.35
CA GLU A 6 -4.51 21.09 -14.19
C GLU A 6 -3.50 20.11 -13.57
N LEU A 7 -3.55 19.92 -12.25
CA LEU A 7 -2.83 18.85 -11.60
C LEU A 7 -3.19 17.57 -12.37
N PRO A 8 -2.21 16.71 -12.72
CA PRO A 8 -2.56 15.42 -13.30
C PRO A 8 -3.55 14.76 -12.32
N ILE A 9 -4.71 14.35 -12.85
CA ILE A 9 -5.65 13.53 -12.09
C ILE A 9 -4.87 12.26 -11.73
N LEU A 10 -4.37 12.20 -10.50
CA LEU A 10 -3.57 11.08 -10.04
C LEU A 10 -4.44 9.83 -10.13
N LYS A 11 -3.99 8.85 -10.89
CA LYS A 11 -4.69 7.58 -11.03
C LYS A 11 -4.36 6.70 -9.83
N SER A 12 -5.36 6.05 -9.29
CA SER A 12 -5.18 4.98 -8.32
C SER A 12 -4.34 3.86 -8.94
N GLN A 13 -3.44 3.28 -8.15
CA GLN A 13 -2.64 2.15 -8.57
C GLN A 13 -3.55 0.94 -8.88
N PRO A 14 -3.46 0.33 -10.07
CA PRO A 14 -4.14 -0.92 -10.35
C PRO A 14 -3.58 -2.03 -9.46
N ILE A 15 -4.48 -2.74 -8.75
CA ILE A 15 -4.17 -3.89 -7.90
C ILE A 15 -5.17 -4.98 -8.22
N ARG A 16 -4.70 -6.22 -8.40
CA ARG A 16 -5.54 -7.39 -8.63
C ARG A 16 -5.94 -7.98 -7.27
N ILE A 17 -7.19 -7.79 -6.88
CA ILE A 17 -7.75 -8.33 -5.63
C ILE A 17 -8.78 -9.41 -5.95
N SER A 18 -8.79 -10.50 -5.18
CA SER A 18 -9.86 -11.50 -5.24
C SER A 18 -11.07 -11.04 -4.42
N SER A 19 -12.24 -11.64 -4.67
CA SER A 19 -13.48 -11.30 -3.96
C SER A 19 -13.48 -11.57 -2.45
N SER A 20 -12.43 -12.23 -1.94
CA SER A 20 -12.26 -12.51 -0.51
C SER A 20 -11.62 -11.35 0.25
N TRP A 21 -11.22 -10.27 -0.44
CA TRP A 21 -10.65 -9.07 0.13
C TRP A 21 -11.62 -7.90 0.04
N LYS A 22 -11.71 -7.13 1.11
CA LYS A 22 -12.41 -5.85 1.18
C LYS A 22 -11.38 -4.75 1.21
N VAL A 23 -11.56 -3.71 0.38
CA VAL A 23 -10.77 -2.48 0.47
C VAL A 23 -11.41 -1.58 1.51
N ASP A 24 -10.69 -1.27 2.57
CA ASP A 24 -11.16 -0.40 3.67
C ASP A 24 -10.77 1.06 3.42
N TYR A 25 -9.58 1.27 2.87
CA TYR A 25 -9.04 2.58 2.53
C TYR A 25 -8.08 2.48 1.34
N ASN A 26 -8.07 3.47 0.45
CA ASN A 26 -7.17 3.49 -0.71
C ASN A 26 -6.91 4.92 -1.22
N THR A 27 -5.73 5.43 -0.95
CA THR A 27 -5.13 6.62 -1.58
C THR A 27 -3.88 6.27 -2.39
N PHE A 28 -3.60 4.98 -2.57
CA PHE A 28 -2.41 4.52 -3.26
C PHE A 28 -2.51 4.78 -4.77
N VAL A 29 -1.59 5.61 -5.27
CA VAL A 29 -1.59 6.12 -6.66
C VAL A 29 -0.44 5.56 -7.49
N GLU A 30 -0.55 5.68 -8.81
CA GLU A 30 0.48 5.23 -9.77
C GLU A 30 1.80 6.03 -9.68
N LEU A 31 1.82 7.18 -8.99
CA LEU A 31 2.96 8.09 -8.87
C LEU A 31 4.26 7.40 -8.40
N ASP A 32 5.30 7.36 -9.23
CA ASP A 32 6.57 6.73 -8.89
C ASP A 32 7.43 7.67 -8.03
N PRO A 33 7.83 7.28 -6.79
CA PRO A 33 8.67 8.10 -5.92
C PRO A 33 10.00 8.48 -6.57
N LYS A 34 10.54 7.69 -7.51
CA LYS A 34 11.80 8.00 -8.21
C LYS A 34 11.69 9.18 -9.16
N THR A 35 10.47 9.55 -9.56
CA THR A 35 10.20 10.65 -10.50
C THR A 35 9.96 11.98 -9.79
N LEU A 36 9.86 11.97 -8.46
CA LEU A 36 9.55 13.14 -7.66
C LEU A 36 10.82 13.88 -7.24
N ASN A 37 10.86 15.16 -7.57
CA ASN A 37 11.84 16.10 -7.05
C ASN A 37 11.29 16.91 -5.86
N GLU A 38 9.98 17.14 -5.84
CA GLU A 38 9.27 17.94 -4.83
C GLU A 38 7.83 17.41 -4.65
N LYS A 39 7.14 17.84 -3.57
CA LYS A 39 5.72 17.53 -3.27
C LYS A 39 5.40 16.05 -2.99
N TRP A 40 5.87 15.59 -1.84
CA TRP A 40 5.67 14.24 -1.32
C TRP A 40 4.34 14.02 -0.58
N ILE A 41 3.39 14.95 -0.69
CA ILE A 41 2.11 14.93 0.07
C ILE A 41 1.21 13.71 -0.20
N ASN A 42 1.44 13.00 -1.31
CA ASN A 42 0.69 11.76 -1.64
C ASN A 42 1.36 10.50 -1.06
N PHE A 43 2.44 10.64 -0.32
CA PHE A 43 3.19 9.56 0.32
C PHE A 43 3.00 9.65 1.83
N THR A 44 1.82 9.24 2.28
CA THR A 44 1.42 9.20 3.70
C THR A 44 1.70 7.85 4.33
N GLU A 45 1.65 7.78 5.65
CA GLU A 45 1.78 6.51 6.39
C GLU A 45 0.59 5.57 6.14
N ASP A 46 -0.55 6.10 5.69
CA ASP A 46 -1.70 5.32 5.24
C ASP A 46 -1.91 5.49 3.73
N LEU A 47 -1.62 4.46 2.93
CA LEU A 47 -1.84 4.45 1.47
C LEU A 47 -2.91 3.45 1.04
N LEU A 48 -2.91 2.24 1.60
CA LEU A 48 -3.87 1.19 1.29
C LEU A 48 -4.10 0.30 2.50
N GLN A 49 -5.36 0.07 2.84
CA GLN A 49 -5.74 -0.93 3.83
C GLN A 49 -6.79 -1.87 3.25
N MET A 50 -6.58 -3.17 3.45
CA MET A 50 -7.52 -4.21 3.03
C MET A 50 -7.69 -5.25 4.12
N SER A 51 -8.92 -5.69 4.33
CA SER A 51 -9.26 -6.78 5.25
C SER A 51 -9.65 -8.04 4.50
N TYR A 52 -9.21 -9.18 5.02
CA TYR A 52 -9.67 -10.48 4.54
C TYR A 52 -11.04 -10.77 5.15
N ILE A 53 -12.02 -11.14 4.32
CA ILE A 53 -13.42 -11.22 4.78
C ILE A 53 -13.65 -12.38 5.76
N ARG A 54 -12.82 -13.44 5.71
CA ARG A 54 -13.05 -14.69 6.46
C ARG A 54 -12.35 -14.73 7.80
N ASP A 55 -11.23 -14.03 7.94
CA ASP A 55 -10.39 -14.05 9.14
C ASP A 55 -9.98 -12.62 9.50
N ASN A 56 -9.59 -12.39 10.76
CA ASN A 56 -9.17 -11.07 11.22
C ASN A 56 -7.75 -10.74 10.74
N ILE A 57 -7.55 -10.70 9.43
CA ILE A 57 -6.29 -10.45 8.73
C ILE A 57 -6.41 -9.12 7.97
N ILE A 58 -5.41 -8.26 8.14
CA ILE A 58 -5.32 -6.93 7.53
C ILE A 58 -4.01 -6.82 6.76
N TRP A 59 -4.09 -6.28 5.54
CA TRP A 59 -2.97 -5.68 4.85
C TRP A 59 -2.97 -4.18 5.08
N ASP A 60 -1.82 -3.65 5.44
CA ASP A 60 -1.59 -2.22 5.54
C ASP A 60 -0.37 -1.83 4.71
N ILE A 61 -0.48 -0.74 3.94
CA ILE A 61 0.61 -0.18 3.15
C ILE A 61 0.69 1.31 3.43
N GLY A 62 1.91 1.77 3.71
CA GLY A 62 2.25 3.15 3.95
C GLY A 62 3.56 3.57 3.31
N TRP A 63 3.90 4.85 3.43
CA TRP A 63 5.22 5.38 3.15
C TRP A 63 5.84 6.00 4.40
N TYR A 64 7.02 5.51 4.78
CA TYR A 64 7.65 5.84 6.05
C TYR A 64 9.09 6.35 5.84
N PRO A 65 9.48 7.48 6.46
CA PRO A 65 8.62 8.44 7.16
C PRO A 65 7.67 9.20 6.19
N GLU A 66 6.53 9.66 6.71
CA GLU A 66 5.55 10.43 5.92
C GLU A 66 6.21 11.56 5.11
N ALA A 67 5.79 11.70 3.85
CA ALA A 67 6.17 12.77 2.93
C ALA A 67 7.69 13.00 2.82
N ASN A 68 8.50 11.99 3.15
CA ASN A 68 9.95 12.10 3.17
C ASN A 68 10.55 11.49 1.88
N PRO A 69 11.38 12.22 1.12
CA PRO A 69 12.05 11.68 -0.07
C PRO A 69 12.99 10.50 0.22
N LEU A 70 13.46 10.39 1.47
CA LEU A 70 14.30 9.28 1.92
C LEU A 70 13.50 8.09 2.44
N GLY A 71 12.18 8.22 2.53
CA GLY A 71 11.30 7.16 2.99
C GLY A 71 11.21 5.98 2.01
N GLU A 72 10.40 5.02 2.40
CA GLU A 72 10.14 3.82 1.64
C GLU A 72 8.73 3.30 1.91
N TYR A 73 8.22 2.46 1.01
CA TYR A 73 6.97 1.77 1.28
C TYR A 73 7.17 0.78 2.42
N GLY A 74 6.28 0.81 3.41
CA GLY A 74 6.08 -0.26 4.38
C GLY A 74 4.84 -1.06 4.02
N LEU A 75 4.91 -2.37 4.18
CA LEU A 75 3.81 -3.30 4.00
C LEU A 75 3.78 -4.25 5.20
N GLU A 76 2.63 -4.33 5.87
CA GLU A 76 2.44 -5.17 7.05
C GLU A 76 1.25 -6.13 6.87
N LEU A 77 1.44 -7.38 7.27
CA LEU A 77 0.37 -8.36 7.47
C LEU A 77 0.01 -8.43 8.95
N ILE A 78 -1.14 -7.93 9.34
CA ILE A 78 -1.59 -7.96 10.73
C ILE A 78 -2.66 -9.03 10.89
N LYS A 79 -2.58 -9.81 11.98
CA LYS A 79 -3.65 -10.72 12.41
C LYS A 79 -4.14 -10.33 13.79
N ASN A 80 -5.45 -10.44 14.00
CA ASN A 80 -6.11 -10.14 15.25
C ASN A 80 -5.87 -8.72 15.78
N LEU A 81 -5.63 -7.75 14.89
CA LEU A 81 -5.28 -6.37 15.23
C LEU A 81 -3.99 -6.25 16.07
N ASP A 82 -3.11 -7.26 16.06
CA ASP A 82 -1.82 -7.20 16.75
C ASP A 82 -0.77 -6.49 15.89
N TRP A 83 -0.87 -5.16 15.85
CA TRP A 83 0.08 -4.28 15.16
C TRP A 83 1.49 -4.33 15.75
N SER A 84 1.64 -4.82 16.98
CA SER A 84 2.97 -4.94 17.61
C SER A 84 3.72 -6.18 17.14
N ASN A 85 3.01 -7.20 16.64
CA ASN A 85 3.58 -8.44 16.13
C ASN A 85 2.95 -8.81 14.77
N PRO A 86 3.25 -8.04 13.71
CA PRO A 86 2.80 -8.38 12.37
C PRO A 86 3.32 -9.76 11.96
N ILE A 87 2.51 -10.52 11.23
CA ILE A 87 2.91 -11.82 10.69
C ILE A 87 4.05 -11.64 9.67
N GLU A 88 3.97 -10.57 8.88
CA GLU A 88 4.96 -10.21 7.88
C GLU A 88 5.13 -8.69 7.91
N SER A 89 6.39 -8.25 7.84
CA SER A 89 6.75 -6.86 7.57
C SER A 89 7.71 -6.84 6.38
N TYR A 90 7.45 -5.95 5.44
CA TYR A 90 8.27 -5.77 4.26
C TYR A 90 8.42 -4.29 3.94
N SER A 91 9.63 -3.85 3.60
CA SER A 91 9.85 -2.48 3.15
C SER A 91 10.64 -2.41 1.85
N THR A 92 10.35 -1.39 1.05
CA THR A 92 11.05 -1.17 -0.22
C THR A 92 10.85 0.23 -0.77
N LYS A 93 11.88 0.76 -1.46
CA LYS A 93 11.77 1.97 -2.27
C LYS A 93 11.23 1.73 -3.68
N HIS A 94 10.94 0.47 -4.03
CA HIS A 94 10.61 0.08 -5.40
C HIS A 94 9.16 -0.39 -5.49
N LYS A 95 8.32 0.42 -6.12
CA LYS A 95 6.88 0.11 -6.29
C LYS A 95 6.64 -1.24 -6.94
N VAL A 96 7.43 -1.62 -7.94
CA VAL A 96 7.32 -2.95 -8.59
C VAL A 96 7.55 -4.08 -7.59
N ALA A 97 8.52 -3.94 -6.69
CA ALA A 97 8.80 -4.95 -5.67
C ALA A 97 7.70 -5.01 -4.61
N LEU A 98 7.16 -3.85 -4.21
CA LEU A 98 6.00 -3.75 -3.32
C LEU A 98 4.80 -4.50 -3.90
N LEU A 99 4.44 -4.22 -5.16
CA LEU A 99 3.30 -4.85 -5.83
C LEU A 99 3.49 -6.36 -5.95
N ALA A 100 4.68 -6.83 -6.29
CA ALA A 100 4.96 -8.27 -6.36
C ALA A 100 4.81 -8.95 -4.98
N LYS A 101 5.29 -8.32 -3.90
CA LYS A 101 5.12 -8.85 -2.53
C LYS A 101 3.65 -8.82 -2.11
N LEU A 102 2.91 -7.74 -2.42
CA LEU A 102 1.47 -7.65 -2.17
C LEU A 102 0.70 -8.77 -2.89
N GLU A 103 0.89 -8.95 -4.20
CA GLU A 103 0.21 -9.98 -4.98
C GLU A 103 0.51 -11.39 -4.47
N TYR A 104 1.77 -11.66 -4.14
CA TYR A 104 2.17 -12.94 -3.54
C TYR A 104 1.42 -13.20 -2.23
N LEU A 105 1.36 -12.23 -1.34
CA LEU A 105 0.76 -12.43 -0.04
C LEU A 105 -0.78 -12.49 -0.09
N LEU A 106 -1.42 -11.70 -0.97
CA LEU A 106 -2.85 -11.82 -1.27
C LEU A 106 -3.21 -13.24 -1.72
N TRP A 107 -2.36 -13.83 -2.59
CA TRP A 107 -2.50 -15.22 -3.00
C TRP A 107 -2.27 -16.18 -1.83
N ALA A 108 -1.20 -16.00 -1.05
CA ALA A 108 -0.84 -16.89 0.05
C ALA A 108 -1.92 -16.96 1.14
N VAL A 109 -2.43 -15.82 1.59
CA VAL A 109 -3.57 -15.79 2.54
C VAL A 109 -4.81 -16.46 1.91
N GLY A 110 -5.07 -16.22 0.62
CA GLY A 110 -6.16 -16.88 -0.10
C GLY A 110 -6.03 -18.41 -0.21
N GLN A 111 -4.81 -18.96 -0.08
CA GLN A 111 -4.55 -20.40 0.01
C GLN A 111 -4.55 -20.94 1.45
N GLY A 112 -4.68 -20.06 2.46
CA GLY A 112 -4.72 -20.44 3.87
C GLY A 112 -3.35 -20.59 4.53
N TYR A 113 -2.26 -20.04 3.97
CA TYR A 113 -0.92 -20.14 4.56
C TYR A 113 -0.77 -19.45 5.93
N TYR A 114 -1.74 -18.62 6.32
CA TYR A 114 -1.71 -17.82 7.55
C TYR A 114 -2.96 -18.00 8.41
N ASN A 115 -3.78 -19.00 8.09
CA ASN A 115 -5.03 -19.31 8.78
C ASN A 115 -4.78 -20.14 10.03
#